data_AF-A0A6B3HLL7-F1
#
_entry.id   AF-A0A6B3HLL7-F1
#
_cell.length_a   1.000
_cell.length_b   1.000
_cell.length_c   1.000
_cell.angle_alpha   90.00
_cell.angle_beta   90.00
_cell.angle_gamma   90.00
#
_symmetry.space_group_name_H-M   'P 1'
#
loop_
_entity.id
_entity.type
_entity.pdbx_description
1 polymer ?
#
loop_
_entity_poly.entity_id
_entity_poly.type
_entity_poly.pdbx_seq_one_letter_code
_entity_poly.pdbx_strand_id
1 'polypeptide(L)' 'EQVLPNRLRRRVSALGAFTVPMLRGADTSTVDPALLTELAAACRDSERLRFSYRSHGGSDSRRTVEPHRLVCTEHRWYLV' A
#
# COMPACT_ATOMS: atom_id res chain seq x y z
N GLU A 1 -16.66 -18.66 -11.12
CA GLU A 1 -15.20 -18.90 -11.17
C GLU A 1 -14.53 -17.73 -11.86
N GLN A 2 -13.88 -16.83 -11.10
CA GLN A 2 -13.27 -15.61 -11.66
C GLN A 2 -11.75 -15.77 -11.67
N VAL A 3 -11.22 -16.18 -12.81
CA VAL A 3 -9.79 -16.40 -13.01
C VAL A 3 -9.14 -15.05 -13.34
N LEU A 4 -8.32 -14.53 -12.43
CA LEU A 4 -7.61 -13.26 -12.59
C LEU A 4 -6.58 -13.33 -13.75
N PRO A 5 -6.56 -12.36 -14.69
CA PRO A 5 -5.73 -12.42 -15.88
C PRO A 5 -4.21 -12.41 -15.61
N ASN A 6 -3.51 -13.34 -16.27
CA ASN A 6 -2.06 -13.61 -16.21
C ASN A 6 -1.11 -12.41 -16.42
N ARG A 7 -1.60 -11.25 -16.84
CA ARG A 7 -0.79 -10.03 -17.04
C ARG A 7 -0.50 -9.29 -15.73
N LEU A 8 -1.36 -9.44 -14.72
CA LEU A 8 -1.12 -8.91 -13.37
C LEU A 8 -0.07 -9.74 -12.61
N ARG A 9 0.04 -11.03 -12.92
CA ARG A 9 0.93 -11.96 -12.21
C ARG A 9 2.42 -11.63 -12.37
N ARG A 10 2.83 -11.05 -13.51
CA ARG A 10 4.24 -10.64 -13.73
C ARG A 10 4.62 -9.30 -13.10
N ARG A 11 3.65 -8.40 -12.82
CA ARG A 11 3.93 -7.14 -12.10
C ARG A 11 3.94 -7.31 -10.58
N VAL A 12 3.34 -8.38 -10.06
CA VAL A 12 3.35 -8.73 -8.64
C VAL A 12 4.63 -9.48 -8.20
N SER A 13 5.39 -10.09 -9.11
CA SER A 13 6.58 -10.89 -8.75
C SER A 13 7.88 -10.10 -8.48
N ALA A 14 7.84 -8.76 -8.43
CA ALA A 14 8.99 -7.94 -8.04
C ALA A 14 8.77 -7.19 -6.71
N LEU A 15 7.70 -7.51 -5.98
CA LEU A 15 7.34 -6.88 -4.70
C LEU A 15 7.73 -7.76 -3.50
N GLY A 16 8.86 -8.47 -3.59
CA GLY A 16 9.35 -9.36 -2.52
C GLY A 16 10.33 -8.71 -1.55
N ALA A 17 10.86 -7.52 -1.87
CA ALA A 17 11.93 -6.87 -1.09
C ALA A 17 11.44 -5.74 -0.18
N PHE A 18 10.26 -5.17 -0.44
CA PHE A 18 9.72 -4.03 0.31
C PHE A 18 8.32 -4.28 0.91
N THR A 19 7.76 -5.46 0.69
CA THR A 19 6.45 -5.85 1.21
C THR A 19 6.64 -7.16 1.95
N VAL A 20 6.69 -7.10 3.29
CA VAL A 20 6.71 -8.29 4.13
C VAL A 20 5.33 -8.96 3.98
N PRO A 21 5.21 -10.12 3.34
CA PRO A 21 3.92 -10.74 3.16
C PRO A 21 3.64 -11.62 4.38
N MET A 22 2.88 -11.10 5.35
CA MET A 22 2.09 -11.94 6.25
C MET A 22 0.70 -12.13 5.64
N LEU A 23 0.60 -12.88 4.54
CA LEU A 23 -0.69 -13.35 4.05
C LEU A 23 -0.99 -14.73 4.61
N ARG A 24 -1.74 -14.78 5.72
CA ARG A 24 -2.67 -15.87 5.97
C ARG A 24 -3.97 -15.32 6.53
N GLY A 25 -4.98 -15.24 5.65
CA GLY A 25 -6.40 -15.17 6.00
C GLY A 25 -6.85 -13.85 6.61
N ALA A 26 -7.45 -12.98 5.80
CA ALA A 26 -8.05 -11.75 6.27
C ALA A 26 -8.77 -11.09 5.10
N ASP A 27 -10.06 -10.84 5.24
CA ASP A 27 -10.86 -10.04 4.33
C ASP A 27 -10.07 -8.83 3.82
N THR A 28 -9.97 -8.73 2.50
CA THR A 28 -9.13 -7.78 1.79
C THR A 28 -9.34 -6.40 2.38
N SER A 29 -8.33 -5.85 3.06
CA SER A 29 -8.27 -4.43 3.36
C SER A 29 -8.69 -3.69 2.09
N THR A 30 -9.73 -2.87 2.16
CA THR A 30 -10.48 -2.28 1.04
C THR A 30 -9.69 -1.25 0.23
N VAL A 31 -8.36 -1.36 0.25
CA VAL A 31 -7.42 -0.49 -0.41
C VAL A 31 -7.15 -1.03 -1.81
N ASP A 32 -7.29 -0.16 -2.81
CA ASP A 32 -7.03 -0.50 -4.20
C ASP A 32 -5.57 -1.02 -4.37
N PRO A 33 -5.36 -2.22 -4.94
CA PRO A 33 -4.02 -2.72 -5.25
C PRO A 33 -3.19 -1.78 -6.14
N ALA A 34 -3.81 -0.98 -7.00
CA ALA A 34 -3.11 0.01 -7.81
C ALA A 34 -2.49 1.09 -6.91
N LEU A 35 -3.24 1.59 -5.92
CA LEU A 35 -2.75 2.56 -4.95
C LEU A 35 -1.60 2.01 -4.11
N LEU A 36 -1.69 0.74 -3.67
CA LEU A 36 -0.59 0.10 -2.94
C LEU A 36 0.69 0.00 -3.80
N THR A 37 0.53 -0.25 -5.10
CA THR A 37 1.65 -0.31 -6.05
C THR A 37 2.29 1.07 -6.23
N GLU A 38 1.48 2.13 -6.34
CA GLU A 38 1.96 3.51 -6.42
C GLU A 38 2.72 3.93 -5.15
N LEU A 39 2.18 3.62 -3.97
CA LEU A 39 2.84 3.92 -2.70
C LEU A 39 4.17 3.17 -2.55
N ALA A 40 4.22 1.91 -2.98
CA ALA A 40 5.46 1.13 -2.96
C ALA A 40 6.52 1.69 -3.92
N ALA A 41 6.11 2.17 -5.09
CA ALA A 41 7.01 2.87 -6.03
C ALA A 41 7.55 4.16 -5.41
N ALA A 42 6.69 4.98 -4.78
CA ALA A 42 7.11 6.19 -4.10
C ALA A 42 8.10 5.93 -2.95
N CYS A 43 7.93 4.83 -2.19
CA CYS A 43 8.92 4.40 -1.19
C CYS A 43 10.27 4.04 -1.83
N ARG A 44 10.24 3.31 -2.96
CA ARG A 44 11.45 2.87 -3.67
C ARG A 44 12.23 4.06 -4.21
N ASP A 45 11.54 5.02 -4.81
CA ASP A 45 12.13 6.15 -5.50
C ASP A 45 12.34 7.37 -4.56
N SER A 46 12.01 7.22 -3.27
CA SER A 46 12.10 8.27 -2.24
C SER A 46 11.35 9.55 -2.61
N GLU A 47 10.18 9.39 -3.24
CA GLU A 47 9.37 10.50 -3.71
C GLU A 47 8.45 11.03 -2.60
N ARG A 48 8.34 12.37 -2.49
CA ARG A 48 7.43 13.00 -1.52
C ARG A 48 5.98 12.78 -1.92
N LEU A 49 5.18 12.24 -1.00
CA LEU A 49 3.75 12.03 -1.19
C LEU A 49 2.96 13.16 -0.56
N ARG A 50 1.85 13.56 -1.21
CA ARG A 50 0.89 14.51 -0.66
C ARG A 50 -0.51 13.91 -0.67
N PHE A 51 -1.16 13.88 0.48
CA PHE A 51 -2.50 13.31 0.62
C PHE A 51 -3.34 14.03 1.68
N SER A 52 -4.65 13.87 1.59
CA SER A 52 -5.58 14.25 2.64
C SER A 52 -5.53 13.21 3.75
N TYR A 53 -5.50 13.66 5.00
CA TYR A 53 -5.39 12.83 6.18
C TYR A 53 -6.39 13.29 7.23
N ARG A 54 -7.24 12.38 7.67
CA ARG A 54 -8.11 12.58 8.82
C ARG A 54 -7.36 12.19 10.08
N SER A 55 -7.17 13.14 10.99
CA SER A 55 -6.55 12.88 12.27
C SER A 55 -7.42 11.98 13.14
N HIS A 56 -6.84 11.43 14.21
CA HIS A 56 -7.59 10.66 15.19
C HIS A 56 -8.78 11.45 15.80
N GLY A 57 -8.65 12.78 15.94
CA GLY A 57 -9.72 13.66 16.40
C GLY A 57 -10.77 14.01 15.34
N GLY A 58 -10.71 13.42 14.14
CA GLY A 58 -11.68 13.63 13.06
C GLY A 58 -11.42 14.84 12.18
N SER A 59 -10.38 15.64 12.45
CA SER A 59 -10.05 16.81 11.63
C SER A 59 -9.37 16.39 10.33
N ASP A 60 -9.91 16.85 9.20
CA ASP A 60 -9.29 16.68 7.90
C ASP A 60 -8.12 17.66 7.75
N SER A 61 -7.01 17.16 7.22
CA SER A 61 -5.77 17.91 7.04
C SER A 61 -5.07 17.45 5.77
N ARG A 62 -4.10 18.22 5.28
CA ARG A 62 -3.22 17.77 4.20
C ARG A 62 -1.83 17.47 4.76
N ARG A 63 -1.24 16.36 4.32
CA ARG A 63 0.09 15.90 4.75
C ARG A 63 0.99 15.80 3.54
N THR A 64 2.26 16.16 3.75
CA THR A 64 3.35 15.87 2.82
C THR A 64 4.38 15.06 3.59
N VAL A 65 4.69 13.85 3.12
CA VAL A 65 5.58 12.92 3.79
C VAL A 65 6.63 12.39 2.82
N GLU A 66 7.77 12.00 3.35
CA GLU A 66 8.76 11.18 2.64
C GLU A 66 8.52 9.73 3.07
N PRO A 67 7.90 8.91 2.21
CA PRO A 67 7.55 7.54 2.56
C PRO A 67 8.81 6.68 2.60
N HIS A 68 8.97 5.92 3.68
CA HIS A 68 10.09 5.00 3.85
C HIS A 68 9.67 3.57 3.51
N ARG A 69 8.53 3.10 4.05
CA ARG A 69 8.03 1.73 3.83
C ARG A 69 6.52 1.63 3.91
N LEU A 70 5.98 0.62 3.22
CA LEU A 70 4.59 0.20 3.33
C LEU A 70 4.52 -1.11 4.13
N VAL A 71 3.75 -1.13 5.23
CA VAL A 71 3.64 -2.27 6.14
C VAL A 71 2.19 -2.73 6.22
N CYS A 72 1.96 -4.04 6.15
CA CYS A 72 0.66 -4.65 6.38
C CYS A 72 0.66 -5.35 7.74
N THR A 73 -0.32 -5.06 8.60
CA THR A 73 -0.53 -5.78 9.86
C THR A 73 -1.97 -6.24 9.94
N GLU A 74 -2.19 -7.54 10.10
CA GLU A 74 -3.50 -8.23 10.20
C GLU A 74 -4.49 -7.84 9.09
N HIS A 75 -5.11 -6.66 9.20
CA HIS A 75 -6.16 -6.14 8.31
C HIS A 75 -5.94 -4.70 7.83
N ARG A 76 -4.79 -4.08 8.14
CA ARG A 76 -4.53 -2.66 7.89
C ARG A 76 -3.17 -2.42 7.23
N TRP A 77 -3.17 -1.46 6.31
CA TRP A 77 -1.96 -0.93 5.67
C TRP A 77 -1.50 0.34 6.38
N TYR A 78 -0.20 0.45 6.62
CA TYR A 78 0.46 1.59 7.22
C TYR A 78 1.59 2.08 6.31
N LEU A 79 1.68 3.40 6.16
CA LEU A 79 2.80 4.07 5.53
C LEU A 79 3.67 4.66 6.64
N VAL A 80 4.95 4.28 6.65
CA VAL A 80 5.98 4.77 7.59
C VAL A 80 6.97 5.61 6.81
#